data_AF-A0A8K1FD62-F1
#
_entry.id   AF-A0A8K1FD62-F1
#
_cell.length_a   1.000
_cell.length_b   1.000
_cell.length_c   1.000
_cell.angle_alpha   90.00
_cell.angle_beta   90.00
_cell.angle_gamma   90.00
#
_symmetry.space_group_name_H-M   'P 1'
#
loop_
_entity.id
_entity.type
_entity.pdbx_description
1 polymer ?
#
loop_
_entity_poly.entity_id
_entity_poly.type
_entity_poly.pdbx_seq_one_letter_code
_entity_poly.pdbx_strand_id
1 'polypeptide(L)'
;MFMRKSEDFDGSRGQQGSRGLDKDLERIPNTLLSSMWSSDGLGSSNRLFQRSNSTPPTHLEDPKATRQAAKCNAHSQFQLSRFTLRESVEENNQEDELVESGRDDLLLGGKHIQRSWSAPPVPDNIDDIFSRATRENETHHISLLNIDDVDTLSSSTDLKASKFAHWNPSRREEFKGASKADKWDLTTIRGHLIQFARDQTGSRFIQQRLEKADEQARSEAFAEIFPHALLLMTDVFGNYVIQKLFDHGSVEQQRLLVNQMKKNMVSLALQVYGCRVIQKALEVTQVEEQLVLIRELKNHVLKCVVDQNGNHVLQKCIEAASWKKGGVRVFGSERRVTGEDIQFIIDDFVGQAAALSMHAYGCRVIQRVLEHCAHDQIRPIVNEIIFKCRDLVKDQFGNYVVQHVIVHGELEHRNIVMQTICPEIAKWSQHKYASNVVEACLEQATDQEIAQIVNFILECDESGASCALLPMMKHMYGNYVVQKLLDKASDQDRHRIECIIRHNADYLKRFTYGKHVLSRLERDCHPHFF
;
A
#
# COMPACT_ATOMS: atom_id res chain seq x y z
N MET A 1 15.06 52.41 4.20
CA MET A 1 15.54 53.63 3.54
C MET A 1 14.85 53.70 2.18
N PHE A 2 13.89 54.61 2.02
CA PHE A 2 13.03 54.78 0.84
C PHE A 2 13.70 55.74 -0.17
N MET A 3 13.43 55.54 -1.47
CA MET A 3 13.34 56.54 -2.59
C MET A 3 13.83 55.89 -3.91
N ARG A 4 12.94 55.69 -4.91
CA ARG A 4 12.72 56.55 -6.12
C ARG A 4 13.91 56.50 -7.10
N LYS A 5 13.78 56.40 -8.43
CA LYS A 5 12.76 56.91 -9.36
C LYS A 5 13.16 56.56 -10.83
N SER A 6 12.17 56.46 -11.74
CA SER A 6 12.07 57.03 -13.11
C SER A 6 13.19 56.78 -14.15
N GLU A 7 13.00 56.70 -15.47
CA GLU A 7 11.90 56.95 -16.42
C GLU A 7 12.37 56.49 -17.82
N ASP A 8 11.42 56.43 -18.75
CA ASP A 8 11.48 56.02 -20.17
C ASP A 8 12.42 56.83 -21.09
N PHE A 9 12.79 56.26 -22.24
CA PHE A 9 12.73 56.94 -23.55
C PHE A 9 12.79 55.98 -24.76
N ASP A 10 12.05 56.38 -25.80
CA ASP A 10 11.69 55.73 -27.07
C ASP A 10 12.77 55.84 -28.18
N GLY A 11 12.69 54.97 -29.22
CA GLY A 11 13.14 55.34 -30.57
C GLY A 11 14.03 54.38 -31.39
N SER A 12 13.39 53.49 -32.16
CA SER A 12 13.58 53.26 -33.62
C SER A 12 14.86 52.63 -34.26
N ARG A 13 14.58 51.59 -35.08
CA ARG A 13 15.21 51.10 -36.35
C ARG A 13 16.41 50.13 -36.31
N GLY A 14 16.22 48.97 -36.97
CA GLY A 14 17.19 48.46 -37.96
C GLY A 14 17.64 46.99 -37.87
N GLN A 15 16.95 46.13 -38.62
CA GLN A 15 17.44 44.96 -39.40
C GLN A 15 18.49 43.95 -38.86
N GLN A 16 18.10 42.68 -39.03
CA GLN A 16 18.88 41.47 -39.38
C GLN A 16 19.74 40.78 -38.31
N GLY A 17 19.59 39.45 -38.26
CA GLY A 17 20.62 38.53 -37.76
C GLY A 17 20.22 37.65 -36.58
N SER A 18 19.30 36.72 -36.80
CA SER A 18 18.99 35.65 -35.84
C SER A 18 20.14 34.63 -35.76
N ARG A 19 20.87 34.63 -34.63
CA ARG A 19 21.58 33.49 -34.00
C ARG A 19 22.10 33.96 -32.62
N GLY A 20 21.42 33.56 -31.55
CA GLY A 20 21.81 33.82 -30.16
C GLY A 20 22.23 32.52 -29.47
N LEU A 21 23.43 32.54 -28.90
CA LEU A 21 23.91 31.64 -27.85
C LEU A 21 23.55 32.25 -26.48
N ASP A 22 23.37 31.34 -25.52
CA ASP A 22 23.71 31.45 -24.08
C ASP A 22 22.77 32.12 -23.06
N LYS A 23 22.45 31.29 -22.05
CA LYS A 23 22.58 31.46 -20.59
C LYS A 23 21.38 31.78 -19.69
N ASP A 24 21.23 30.83 -18.74
CA ASP A 24 21.02 30.98 -17.29
C ASP A 24 19.71 31.60 -16.76
N LEU A 25 18.95 30.80 -15.98
CA LEU A 25 18.77 31.05 -14.55
C LEU A 25 18.01 29.92 -13.82
N GLU A 26 18.50 29.67 -12.59
CA GLU A 26 17.86 29.12 -11.39
C GLU A 26 17.95 27.62 -11.04
N ARG A 27 18.76 27.40 -9.97
CA ARG A 27 18.86 26.23 -9.09
C ARG A 27 17.72 26.24 -8.05
N ILE A 28 17.24 25.04 -7.67
CA ILE A 28 17.26 24.42 -6.31
C ILE A 28 16.30 23.18 -6.33
N PRO A 29 16.61 22.07 -5.61
CA PRO A 29 16.33 20.70 -6.07
C PRO A 29 15.10 20.03 -5.44
N ASN A 30 14.47 19.11 -6.18
CA ASN A 30 13.50 18.14 -5.68
C ASN A 30 14.14 16.75 -5.57
N THR A 31 14.14 16.20 -4.35
CA THR A 31 14.53 14.81 -4.07
C THR A 31 13.30 13.95 -3.75
N LEU A 32 13.26 12.79 -4.44
CA LEU A 32 12.75 11.48 -4.04
C LEU A 32 11.22 11.28 -3.85
N LEU A 33 10.58 10.60 -4.80
CA LEU A 33 10.02 9.23 -4.62
C LEU A 33 9.23 8.77 -5.86
N SER A 34 9.86 7.91 -6.66
CA SER A 34 9.29 6.96 -7.64
C SER A 34 10.52 6.26 -8.22
N SER A 35 10.68 4.95 -8.29
CA SER A 35 9.79 3.80 -8.30
C SER A 35 10.72 2.59 -8.28
N MET A 36 10.28 1.46 -7.77
CA MET A 36 10.43 0.16 -8.47
C MET A 36 9.61 -0.85 -7.67
N TRP A 37 8.72 -1.56 -8.35
CA TRP A 37 8.80 -3.01 -8.58
C TRP A 37 7.82 -3.28 -9.75
N SER A 38 8.35 -3.79 -10.85
CA SER A 38 7.58 -4.46 -11.90
C SER A 38 8.44 -5.57 -12.45
N SER A 39 7.85 -6.75 -12.50
CA SER A 39 8.42 -8.00 -12.96
C SER A 39 8.46 -8.12 -14.48
N ASP A 40 9.23 -9.11 -14.92
CA ASP A 40 9.24 -9.82 -16.21
C ASP A 40 10.22 -9.36 -17.30
N GLY A 41 11.03 -10.32 -17.77
CA GLY A 41 11.73 -10.24 -19.06
C GLY A 41 12.98 -11.11 -19.21
N LEU A 42 12.80 -12.36 -19.61
CA LEU A 42 13.82 -13.24 -20.21
C LEU A 42 14.49 -12.59 -21.44
N GLY A 43 15.80 -12.80 -21.65
CA GLY A 43 16.46 -12.45 -22.92
C GLY A 43 18.00 -12.46 -22.94
N SER A 44 18.56 -13.64 -23.22
CA SER A 44 19.90 -14.01 -23.71
C SER A 44 20.86 -12.95 -24.28
N SER A 45 22.15 -13.00 -23.90
CA SER A 45 23.29 -13.33 -24.81
C SER A 45 24.69 -13.25 -24.17
N ASN A 46 25.36 -14.41 -24.16
CA ASN A 46 26.78 -14.68 -24.45
C ASN A 46 27.91 -13.73 -23.98
N ARG A 47 28.83 -14.27 -23.15
CA ARG A 47 30.17 -14.70 -23.60
C ARG A 47 30.99 -15.49 -22.56
N LEU A 48 31.33 -16.71 -22.98
CA LEU A 48 32.65 -17.40 -22.95
C LEU A 48 33.25 -17.97 -21.64
N PHE A 49 33.28 -19.32 -21.62
CA PHE A 49 34.42 -20.25 -21.35
C PHE A 49 35.13 -20.19 -19.98
N GLN A 50 35.34 -21.27 -19.22
CA GLN A 50 35.79 -22.62 -19.60
C GLN A 50 35.21 -23.73 -18.70
N ARG A 51 35.01 -24.90 -19.32
CA ARG A 51 34.69 -26.22 -18.76
C ARG A 51 35.88 -26.83 -18.01
N SER A 52 35.58 -27.69 -17.04
CA SER A 52 36.18 -29.02 -16.97
C SER A 52 35.12 -30.07 -16.62
N ASN A 53 35.01 -31.07 -17.50
CA ASN A 53 34.13 -32.22 -17.41
C ASN A 53 34.74 -33.29 -16.48
N SER A 54 33.91 -34.04 -15.76
CA SER A 54 33.92 -35.51 -15.82
C SER A 54 32.80 -36.13 -14.96
N THR A 55 32.09 -37.08 -15.56
CA THR A 55 31.15 -38.07 -14.98
C THR A 55 31.20 -39.29 -15.90
N PRO A 56 30.71 -40.49 -15.52
CA PRO A 56 30.75 -41.22 -14.24
C PRO A 56 31.29 -42.69 -14.49
N PRO A 57 31.06 -43.70 -13.62
CA PRO A 57 29.86 -44.53 -13.79
C PRO A 57 29.24 -45.13 -12.50
N THR A 58 28.05 -45.69 -12.71
CA THR A 58 27.06 -46.34 -11.83
C THR A 58 27.46 -47.68 -11.20
N HIS A 59 26.95 -48.00 -9.99
CA HIS A 59 26.32 -49.30 -9.64
C HIS A 59 25.61 -49.27 -8.26
N LEU A 60 24.66 -50.20 -8.09
CA LEU A 60 23.57 -50.36 -7.11
C LEU A 60 23.96 -50.85 -5.69
N GLU A 61 23.09 -50.50 -4.73
CA GLU A 61 22.64 -51.19 -3.47
C GLU A 61 23.65 -51.67 -2.40
N ASP A 62 23.56 -51.16 -1.15
CA ASP A 62 22.80 -51.71 -0.01
C ASP A 62 23.19 -50.98 1.33
N PRO A 63 22.31 -50.89 2.36
CA PRO A 63 22.45 -49.97 3.48
C PRO A 63 22.99 -50.65 4.75
N LYS A 64 23.84 -49.94 5.50
CA LYS A 64 23.88 -49.89 6.98
C LYS A 64 25.08 -49.09 7.47
N ALA A 65 24.87 -48.48 8.63
CA ALA A 65 25.82 -47.84 9.54
C ALA A 65 26.21 -46.37 9.21
N THR A 66 26.18 -45.40 10.12
CA THR A 66 25.85 -45.35 11.55
C THR A 66 25.93 -43.88 12.01
N ARG A 67 24.94 -43.44 12.80
CA ARG A 67 24.95 -42.41 13.87
C ARG A 67 25.53 -41.02 13.58
N GLN A 68 24.71 -39.97 13.82
CA GLN A 68 24.73 -39.27 15.11
C GLN A 68 23.45 -38.41 15.26
N ALA A 69 22.82 -38.51 16.44
CA ALA A 69 21.92 -37.54 17.08
C ALA A 69 20.50 -37.31 16.50
N ALA A 70 19.60 -38.26 16.74
CA ALA A 70 18.21 -37.96 17.07
C ALA A 70 17.63 -39.06 17.98
N LYS A 71 17.36 -38.70 19.24
CA LYS A 71 16.55 -39.35 20.30
C LYS A 71 16.84 -38.57 21.58
N CYS A 72 15.93 -38.25 22.49
CA CYS A 72 14.47 -38.24 22.60
C CYS A 72 14.19 -37.65 24.00
N ASN A 73 13.07 -36.95 24.14
CA ASN A 73 12.21 -36.82 25.34
C ASN A 73 12.76 -36.55 26.77
N ALA A 74 12.32 -35.40 27.30
CA ALA A 74 11.47 -35.24 28.49
C ALA A 74 11.69 -36.11 29.76
N HIS A 75 12.12 -35.44 30.85
CA HIS A 75 11.50 -35.48 32.21
C HIS A 75 12.18 -34.41 33.08
N SER A 76 11.47 -33.32 33.42
CA SER A 76 10.89 -33.00 34.75
C SER A 76 11.89 -32.84 35.92
N GLN A 77 11.96 -31.64 36.52
CA GLN A 77 11.42 -31.37 37.88
C GLN A 77 11.70 -29.92 38.35
N PHE A 78 10.62 -29.29 38.83
CA PHE A 78 10.47 -28.35 39.95
C PHE A 78 11.65 -27.47 40.40
N GLN A 79 11.42 -26.15 40.43
CA GLN A 79 11.04 -25.38 41.64
C GLN A 79 10.80 -23.92 41.25
N LEU A 80 9.60 -23.38 41.49
CA LEU A 80 9.43 -21.96 41.81
C LEU A 80 8.25 -21.80 42.78
N SER A 81 8.58 -21.18 43.90
CA SER A 81 7.77 -20.94 45.07
C SER A 81 6.69 -19.89 44.82
N ARG A 82 5.50 -20.17 45.38
CA ARG A 82 4.39 -19.23 45.54
C ARG A 82 4.75 -18.19 46.59
N PHE A 83 4.58 -16.91 46.27
CA PHE A 83 4.31 -15.86 47.26
C PHE A 83 2.87 -15.39 47.07
N THR A 84 2.02 -15.75 48.03
CA THR A 84 0.68 -15.20 48.25
C THR A 84 0.81 -13.90 49.03
N LEU A 85 0.38 -12.78 48.46
CA LEU A 85 -0.02 -11.61 49.25
C LEU A 85 -1.54 -11.57 49.36
N ARG A 86 -1.94 -11.50 50.62
CA ARG A 86 -3.29 -11.46 51.16
C ARG A 86 -3.61 -9.97 51.30
N GLU A 87 -4.64 -9.47 50.63
CA GLU A 87 -5.24 -8.19 51.01
C GLU A 87 -6.71 -8.40 51.35
N SER A 88 -7.01 -7.93 52.55
CA SER A 88 -8.24 -7.97 53.31
C SER A 88 -9.28 -7.03 52.74
N VAL A 89 -10.49 -7.54 52.55
CA VAL A 89 -11.70 -6.76 52.36
C VAL A 89 -12.21 -6.39 53.75
N GLU A 90 -12.22 -5.09 54.08
CA GLU A 90 -13.04 -4.54 55.16
C GLU A 90 -14.12 -3.65 54.54
N GLU A 91 -15.36 -4.00 54.86
CA GLU A 91 -16.57 -3.22 54.58
C GLU A 91 -16.61 -1.96 55.47
N ASN A 92 -17.08 -0.84 54.94
CA ASN A 92 -17.86 0.13 55.71
C ASN A 92 -18.79 0.93 54.78
N ASN A 93 -20.07 0.89 55.12
CA ASN A 93 -21.18 1.69 54.59
C ASN A 93 -21.22 3.07 55.27
N GLN A 94 -21.68 4.10 54.53
CA GLN A 94 -22.56 5.24 54.94
C GLN A 94 -22.39 6.37 53.91
N GLU A 95 -23.39 6.70 53.10
CA GLU A 95 -24.61 7.52 53.31
C GLU A 95 -24.46 8.94 52.72
N ASP A 96 -25.59 9.45 52.24
CA ASP A 96 -25.83 10.60 51.38
C ASP A 96 -25.51 11.98 52.00
N GLU A 97 -25.23 13.00 51.17
CA GLU A 97 -26.07 14.22 51.01
C GLU A 97 -25.41 15.34 50.19
N LEU A 98 -26.30 16.21 49.69
CA LEU A 98 -26.20 17.26 48.68
C LEU A 98 -25.54 18.58 49.16
N VAL A 99 -25.16 19.43 48.17
CA VAL A 99 -25.52 20.87 48.01
C VAL A 99 -24.36 21.76 47.48
N GLU A 100 -24.76 22.63 46.57
CA GLU A 100 -24.09 23.67 45.78
C GLU A 100 -23.20 24.70 46.53
N SER A 101 -22.17 25.23 45.85
CA SER A 101 -22.10 26.64 45.36
C SER A 101 -20.67 27.21 45.23
N GLY A 102 -20.40 27.85 44.09
CA GLY A 102 -19.81 29.21 44.01
C GLY A 102 -18.30 29.48 44.18
N ARG A 103 -17.68 29.89 43.06
CA ARG A 103 -16.65 30.95 42.83
C ARG A 103 -15.14 30.63 42.90
N ASP A 104 -14.51 30.90 41.74
CA ASP A 104 -13.23 31.56 41.44
C ASP A 104 -12.02 31.39 42.38
N ASP A 105 -10.94 30.74 41.91
CA ASP A 105 -9.70 31.42 41.48
C ASP A 105 -8.60 30.44 41.03
N LEU A 106 -7.74 30.93 40.14
CA LEU A 106 -6.56 30.27 39.55
C LEU A 106 -5.64 29.60 40.59
N LEU A 107 -5.16 28.38 40.29
CA LEU A 107 -3.79 27.93 40.62
C LEU A 107 -3.41 26.66 39.83
N LEU A 108 -2.18 26.67 39.33
CA LEU A 108 -1.49 25.64 38.56
C LEU A 108 -1.43 24.29 39.30
N GLY A 109 -1.74 23.19 38.61
CA GLY A 109 -1.51 21.84 39.13
C GLY A 109 -1.76 20.78 38.07
N GLY A 110 -0.69 20.26 37.48
CA GLY A 110 -0.74 19.13 36.56
C GLY A 110 -1.33 17.89 37.22
N LYS A 111 -2.36 17.30 36.60
CA LYS A 111 -2.80 15.93 36.84
C LYS A 111 -2.98 15.24 35.50
N HIS A 112 -2.11 14.27 35.24
CA HIS A 112 -2.30 13.23 34.23
C HIS A 112 -3.65 12.54 34.50
N ILE A 113 -4.62 12.74 33.62
CA ILE A 113 -5.83 11.93 33.59
C ILE A 113 -5.53 10.75 32.67
N GLN A 114 -5.10 9.62 33.25
CA GLN A 114 -5.22 8.32 32.60
C GLN A 114 -6.72 7.98 32.53
N ARG A 115 -7.36 8.24 31.39
CA ARG A 115 -8.65 7.63 31.09
C ARG A 115 -8.40 6.17 30.73
N SER A 116 -8.82 5.25 31.60
CA SER A 116 -8.87 3.83 31.28
C SER A 116 -9.97 3.60 30.24
N TRP A 117 -9.59 3.45 28.98
CA TRP A 117 -10.48 3.05 27.91
C TRP A 117 -10.78 1.56 28.04
N SER A 118 -12.04 1.20 28.27
CA SER A 118 -12.50 -0.20 28.17
C SER A 118 -13.11 -0.39 26.78
N ALA A 119 -12.43 -1.15 25.92
CA ALA A 119 -12.90 -1.48 24.58
C ALA A 119 -13.91 -2.66 24.61
N PRO A 120 -14.83 -2.76 23.63
CA PRO A 120 -15.70 -3.93 23.47
C PRO A 120 -14.88 -5.20 23.15
N PRO A 121 -15.42 -6.40 23.44
CA PRO A 121 -14.71 -7.66 23.24
C PRO A 121 -14.37 -7.88 21.76
N VAL A 122 -13.08 -7.98 21.47
CA VAL A 122 -12.53 -8.34 20.15
C VAL A 122 -12.59 -9.87 20.02
N PRO A 123 -13.06 -10.46 18.91
CA PRO A 123 -13.00 -11.90 18.72
C PRO A 123 -11.55 -12.38 18.68
N ASP A 124 -11.20 -13.33 19.55
CA ASP A 124 -9.84 -13.82 19.74
C ASP A 124 -9.27 -14.64 18.56
N ASN A 125 -10.04 -14.86 17.49
CA ASN A 125 -9.59 -15.67 16.36
C ASN A 125 -9.79 -15.00 14.99
N ILE A 126 -8.68 -14.45 14.50
CA ILE A 126 -8.44 -14.02 13.11
C ILE A 126 -9.00 -15.06 12.14
N ASP A 127 -8.70 -16.35 12.33
CA ASP A 127 -9.14 -17.41 11.44
C ASP A 127 -10.65 -17.57 11.39
N ASP A 128 -11.43 -17.21 12.42
CA ASP A 128 -12.91 -17.30 12.37
C ASP A 128 -13.53 -16.16 11.55
N ILE A 129 -12.96 -14.95 11.61
CA ILE A 129 -13.36 -13.81 10.76
C ILE A 129 -13.05 -14.13 9.29
N PHE A 130 -11.82 -14.59 9.02
CA PHE A 130 -11.39 -14.96 7.67
C PHE A 130 -12.08 -16.24 7.19
N SER A 131 -12.41 -17.20 8.07
CA SER A 131 -13.20 -18.39 7.73
C SER A 131 -14.64 -18.05 7.40
N ARG A 132 -15.26 -17.06 8.05
CA ARG A 132 -16.61 -16.59 7.67
C ARG A 132 -16.59 -15.90 6.31
N ALA A 133 -15.63 -15.01 6.07
CA ALA A 133 -15.47 -14.34 4.78
C ALA A 133 -15.12 -15.32 3.64
N THR A 134 -14.35 -16.37 3.93
CA THR A 134 -14.01 -17.41 2.94
C THR A 134 -15.11 -18.47 2.75
N ARG A 135 -15.94 -18.79 3.76
CA ARG A 135 -17.13 -19.66 3.61
C ARG A 135 -18.24 -19.00 2.79
N GLU A 136 -18.37 -17.68 2.82
CA GLU A 136 -19.20 -16.90 1.89
C GLU A 136 -18.62 -16.83 0.47
N ASN A 137 -17.37 -17.29 0.28
CA ASN A 137 -16.75 -17.45 -1.02
C ASN A 137 -17.14 -18.79 -1.67
N GLU A 138 -17.45 -19.83 -0.89
CA GLU A 138 -17.86 -21.15 -1.41
C GLU A 138 -19.36 -21.23 -1.74
N THR A 139 -20.21 -20.44 -1.07
CA THR A 139 -21.68 -20.46 -1.28
C THR A 139 -22.17 -19.57 -2.43
N HIS A 140 -21.28 -18.79 -3.05
CA HIS A 140 -21.56 -18.01 -4.26
C HIS A 140 -20.61 -18.38 -5.41
N HIS A 141 -20.33 -19.67 -5.57
CA HIS A 141 -20.08 -20.23 -6.90
C HIS A 141 -21.38 -20.13 -7.71
N ILE A 142 -21.74 -18.93 -8.14
CA ILE A 142 -22.55 -18.79 -9.34
C ILE A 142 -21.72 -19.48 -10.41
N SER A 143 -22.28 -20.54 -10.97
CA SER A 143 -21.79 -21.21 -12.17
C SER A 143 -21.77 -20.21 -13.32
N LEU A 144 -20.75 -19.33 -13.33
CA LEU A 144 -20.20 -18.78 -14.54
C LEU A 144 -19.56 -19.98 -15.23
N LEU A 145 -20.18 -20.38 -16.33
CA LEU A 145 -19.76 -21.44 -17.23
C LEU A 145 -18.24 -21.56 -17.23
N ASN A 146 -17.72 -22.69 -16.73
CA ASN A 146 -16.42 -23.18 -17.14
C ASN A 146 -16.45 -23.22 -18.68
N ILE A 147 -15.55 -22.46 -19.32
CA ILE A 147 -15.45 -22.37 -20.77
C ILE A 147 -14.84 -23.66 -21.38
N ASP A 148 -14.54 -24.68 -20.56
CA ASP A 148 -13.91 -25.92 -20.99
C ASP A 148 -14.82 -27.17 -21.00
N ASP A 149 -16.11 -27.06 -20.66
CA ASP A 149 -17.06 -28.21 -20.64
C ASP A 149 -18.16 -28.14 -21.73
N VAL A 150 -17.80 -27.74 -22.96
CA VAL A 150 -18.72 -27.79 -24.12
C VAL A 150 -18.32 -28.94 -25.05
N ASP A 151 -18.40 -30.18 -24.58
CA ASP A 151 -18.32 -31.34 -25.48
C ASP A 151 -19.09 -32.61 -25.03
N THR A 152 -19.87 -32.56 -23.95
CA THR A 152 -20.70 -33.71 -23.56
C THR A 152 -22.05 -33.26 -23.04
N LEU A 153 -23.02 -33.14 -23.95
CA LEU A 153 -24.46 -33.44 -23.75
C LEU A 153 -25.21 -33.04 -25.03
N SER A 154 -25.19 -33.93 -26.03
CA SER A 154 -26.14 -33.89 -27.14
C SER A 154 -27.41 -34.65 -26.74
N SER A 155 -28.51 -33.92 -26.58
CA SER A 155 -29.85 -34.31 -27.03
C SER A 155 -30.89 -33.30 -26.52
N SER A 156 -31.88 -33.02 -27.38
CA SER A 156 -33.07 -32.18 -27.14
C SER A 156 -33.01 -30.71 -27.61
N THR A 157 -32.99 -30.56 -28.94
CA THR A 157 -33.85 -29.72 -29.81
C THR A 157 -34.11 -28.24 -29.46
N ASP A 158 -33.58 -27.38 -30.35
CA ASP A 158 -34.22 -26.20 -30.98
C ASP A 158 -34.14 -24.79 -30.37
N LEU A 159 -33.08 -24.44 -29.62
CA LEU A 159 -32.81 -23.01 -29.34
C LEU A 159 -31.34 -22.58 -29.11
N LYS A 160 -30.34 -23.36 -29.55
CA LYS A 160 -28.92 -22.98 -29.39
C LYS A 160 -28.06 -23.38 -30.61
N ALA A 161 -28.04 -22.54 -31.65
CA ALA A 161 -26.95 -22.47 -32.64
C ALA A 161 -27.24 -21.35 -33.67
N SER A 162 -27.21 -20.09 -33.25
CA SER A 162 -27.08 -19.00 -34.23
C SER A 162 -26.39 -17.80 -33.61
N LYS A 163 -25.27 -17.40 -34.24
CA LYS A 163 -24.55 -16.11 -34.12
C LYS A 163 -23.55 -15.92 -32.96
N PHE A 164 -22.53 -16.77 -32.91
CA PHE A 164 -21.17 -16.24 -32.74
C PHE A 164 -20.35 -16.77 -33.91
N ALA A 165 -20.27 -15.98 -34.98
CA ALA A 165 -19.44 -16.34 -36.13
C ALA A 165 -18.00 -16.49 -35.62
N HIS A 166 -17.42 -17.67 -35.78
CA HIS A 166 -16.02 -17.91 -35.50
C HIS A 166 -15.20 -16.93 -36.35
N TRP A 167 -14.22 -16.26 -35.75
CA TRP A 167 -13.33 -15.33 -36.44
C TRP A 167 -12.72 -16.03 -37.68
N ASN A 168 -13.07 -15.55 -38.88
CA ASN A 168 -12.62 -16.17 -40.13
C ASN A 168 -11.08 -16.10 -40.19
N PRO A 169 -10.36 -17.25 -40.20
CA PRO A 169 -8.90 -17.28 -40.24
C PRO A 169 -8.31 -16.41 -41.36
N SER A 170 -8.98 -16.33 -42.52
CA SER A 170 -8.55 -15.51 -43.65
C SER A 170 -8.55 -14.00 -43.36
N ARG A 171 -9.52 -13.50 -42.57
CA ARG A 171 -9.51 -12.08 -42.13
C ARG A 171 -8.44 -11.84 -41.06
N ARG A 172 -8.09 -12.85 -40.26
CA ARG A 172 -6.93 -12.79 -39.34
C ARG A 172 -5.64 -12.57 -40.09
N GLU A 173 -5.45 -13.36 -41.13
CA GLU A 173 -4.24 -13.38 -41.93
C GLU A 173 -4.15 -12.12 -42.78
N GLU A 174 -5.28 -11.63 -43.32
CA GLU A 174 -5.33 -10.33 -44.01
C GLU A 174 -4.96 -9.18 -43.06
N PHE A 175 -5.47 -9.18 -41.83
CA PHE A 175 -5.14 -8.17 -40.82
C PHE A 175 -3.67 -8.26 -40.37
N LYS A 176 -3.15 -9.47 -40.13
CA LYS A 176 -1.76 -9.70 -39.71
C LYS A 176 -0.73 -9.45 -40.83
N GLY A 177 -1.13 -9.63 -42.09
CA GLY A 177 -0.27 -9.47 -43.28
C GLY A 177 -0.33 -8.08 -43.93
N ALA A 178 -1.22 -7.18 -43.50
CA ALA A 178 -1.38 -5.86 -44.11
C ALA A 178 -0.23 -4.91 -43.75
N SER A 179 0.63 -4.57 -44.73
CA SER A 179 1.75 -3.63 -44.54
C SER A 179 1.36 -2.13 -44.55
N LYS A 180 0.09 -1.77 -44.35
CA LYS A 180 -0.36 -0.37 -44.30
C LYS A 180 -1.40 -0.17 -43.21
N ALA A 181 -1.01 0.56 -42.17
CA ALA A 181 -1.89 1.04 -41.12
C ALA A 181 -3.04 1.93 -41.63
N ASP A 182 -3.00 2.40 -42.88
CA ASP A 182 -4.01 3.33 -43.43
C ASP A 182 -5.27 2.68 -44.01
N LYS A 183 -5.33 1.34 -44.14
CA LYS A 183 -6.51 0.65 -44.71
C LYS A 183 -7.57 0.24 -43.67
N TRP A 184 -7.20 0.18 -42.39
CA TRP A 184 -8.05 -0.37 -41.34
C TRP A 184 -8.40 0.70 -40.31
N ASP A 185 -9.68 0.93 -40.09
CA ASP A 185 -10.21 1.73 -38.98
C ASP A 185 -11.35 0.98 -38.26
N LEU A 186 -12.06 1.64 -37.33
CA LEU A 186 -13.19 1.03 -36.60
C LEU A 186 -14.35 0.67 -37.54
N THR A 187 -14.57 1.45 -38.60
CA THR A 187 -15.66 1.24 -39.56
C THR A 187 -15.39 0.02 -40.44
N THR A 188 -14.13 -0.21 -40.84
CA THR A 188 -13.71 -1.37 -41.64
C THR A 188 -13.95 -2.70 -40.91
N ILE A 189 -13.89 -2.69 -39.57
CA ILE A 189 -14.08 -3.90 -38.74
C ILE A 189 -15.46 -4.01 -38.10
N ARG A 190 -16.41 -3.16 -38.53
CA ARG A 190 -17.80 -3.19 -38.06
C ARG A 190 -18.41 -4.59 -38.20
N GLY A 191 -19.25 -4.96 -37.24
CA GLY A 191 -19.84 -6.28 -37.08
C GLY A 191 -18.90 -7.34 -36.49
N HIS A 192 -17.63 -7.01 -36.25
CA HIS A 192 -16.61 -7.92 -35.74
C HIS A 192 -15.85 -7.35 -34.53
N LEU A 193 -16.24 -6.19 -33.97
CA LEU A 193 -15.52 -5.52 -32.88
C LEU A 193 -15.38 -6.40 -31.65
N ILE A 194 -16.38 -7.23 -31.34
CA ILE A 194 -16.32 -8.17 -30.21
C ILE A 194 -15.23 -9.22 -30.43
N GLN A 195 -15.10 -9.75 -31.65
CA GLN A 195 -14.08 -10.76 -31.98
C GLN A 195 -12.68 -10.15 -31.94
N PHE A 196 -12.52 -8.93 -32.46
CA PHE A 196 -11.27 -8.17 -32.35
C PHE A 196 -10.93 -7.84 -30.89
N ALA A 197 -11.89 -7.40 -30.08
CA ALA A 197 -11.67 -7.02 -28.68
C ALA A 197 -11.19 -8.19 -27.81
N ARG A 198 -11.56 -9.43 -28.16
CA ARG A 198 -11.11 -10.66 -27.49
C ARG A 198 -9.86 -11.28 -28.12
N ASP A 199 -9.27 -10.63 -29.12
CA ASP A 199 -7.98 -10.99 -29.72
C ASP A 199 -6.90 -10.02 -29.23
N GLN A 200 -5.69 -10.53 -28.97
CA GLN A 200 -4.60 -9.71 -28.44
C GLN A 200 -4.24 -8.53 -29.36
N THR A 201 -4.08 -8.80 -30.66
CA THR A 201 -3.72 -7.77 -31.64
C THR A 201 -4.92 -6.92 -31.98
N GLY A 202 -6.10 -7.54 -32.09
CA GLY A 202 -7.35 -6.84 -32.37
C GLY A 202 -7.75 -5.84 -31.27
N SER A 203 -7.59 -6.21 -30.00
CA SER A 203 -7.87 -5.34 -28.86
C SER A 203 -6.95 -4.12 -28.86
N ARG A 204 -5.64 -4.32 -29.06
CA ARG A 204 -4.68 -3.22 -29.17
C ARG A 204 -5.02 -2.27 -30.32
N PHE A 205 -5.44 -2.83 -31.45
CA PHE A 205 -5.89 -2.03 -32.59
C PHE A 205 -7.12 -1.19 -32.25
N ILE A 206 -8.15 -1.78 -31.64
CA ILE A 206 -9.35 -1.03 -31.22
C ILE A 206 -8.98 0.09 -30.25
N GLN A 207 -8.13 -0.18 -29.26
CA GLN A 207 -7.70 0.84 -28.28
C GLN A 207 -7.05 2.05 -28.96
N GLN A 208 -6.08 1.82 -29.87
CA GLN A 208 -5.40 2.89 -30.60
C GLN A 208 -6.34 3.68 -31.52
N ARG A 209 -7.37 3.03 -32.05
CA ARG A 209 -8.35 3.67 -32.93
C ARG A 209 -9.39 4.47 -32.16
N LEU A 210 -9.85 3.98 -31.00
CA LEU A 210 -10.77 4.73 -30.13
C LEU A 210 -10.17 6.07 -29.67
N GLU A 211 -8.86 6.13 -29.43
CA GLU A 211 -8.16 7.37 -29.06
C GLU A 211 -8.19 8.45 -30.15
N LYS A 212 -8.17 8.05 -31.42
CA LYS A 212 -8.02 8.96 -32.58
C LYS A 212 -9.31 9.14 -33.38
N ALA A 213 -10.31 8.31 -33.13
CA ALA A 213 -11.57 8.32 -33.84
C ALA A 213 -12.39 9.57 -33.50
N ASP A 214 -13.15 10.03 -34.49
CA ASP A 214 -14.16 11.05 -34.26
C ASP A 214 -15.30 10.51 -33.37
N GLU A 215 -16.22 11.40 -33.00
CA GLU A 215 -17.35 11.06 -32.12
C GLU A 215 -18.31 10.04 -32.76
N GLN A 216 -18.51 10.11 -34.08
CA GLN A 216 -19.40 9.21 -34.80
C GLN A 216 -18.85 7.77 -34.79
N ALA A 217 -17.59 7.58 -35.18
CA ALA A 217 -16.95 6.27 -35.20
C ALA A 217 -16.86 5.65 -33.79
N ARG A 218 -16.60 6.46 -32.76
CA ARG A 218 -16.66 6.01 -31.36
C ARG A 218 -18.07 5.58 -30.96
N SER A 219 -19.09 6.32 -31.36
CA SER A 219 -20.49 6.00 -31.03
C SER A 219 -20.97 4.74 -31.74
N GLU A 220 -20.58 4.52 -33.00
CA GLU A 220 -20.87 3.28 -33.72
C GLU A 220 -20.16 2.07 -33.08
N ALA A 221 -18.89 2.23 -32.70
CA ALA A 221 -18.15 1.18 -31.99
C ALA A 221 -18.76 0.88 -30.61
N PHE A 222 -19.17 1.91 -29.87
CA PHE A 222 -19.87 1.75 -28.59
C PHE A 222 -21.17 0.97 -28.77
N ALA A 223 -21.99 1.31 -29.76
CA ALA A 223 -23.26 0.64 -30.02
C ALA A 223 -23.10 -0.87 -30.29
N GLU A 224 -22.02 -1.26 -30.97
CA GLU A 224 -21.70 -2.67 -31.21
C GLU A 224 -21.13 -3.37 -29.96
N ILE A 225 -20.31 -2.67 -29.17
CA ILE A 225 -19.62 -3.23 -28.00
C ILE A 225 -20.53 -3.34 -26.77
N PHE A 226 -21.36 -2.34 -26.53
CA PHE A 226 -22.13 -2.17 -25.30
C PHE A 226 -22.99 -3.38 -24.90
N PRO A 227 -23.72 -4.06 -25.82
CA PRO A 227 -24.50 -5.25 -25.47
C PRO A 227 -23.66 -6.41 -24.90
N HIS A 228 -22.35 -6.41 -25.16
CA HIS A 228 -21.39 -7.41 -24.71
C HIS A 228 -20.39 -6.85 -23.69
N ALA A 229 -20.64 -5.68 -23.12
CA ALA A 229 -19.68 -4.99 -22.26
C ALA A 229 -19.23 -5.85 -21.07
N LEU A 230 -20.17 -6.51 -20.37
CA LEU A 230 -19.83 -7.37 -19.22
C LEU A 230 -18.89 -8.52 -19.59
N LEU A 231 -19.11 -9.16 -20.74
CA LEU A 231 -18.22 -10.22 -21.24
C LEU A 231 -16.80 -9.68 -21.44
N LEU A 232 -16.68 -8.48 -22.03
CA LEU A 232 -15.38 -7.87 -22.28
C LEU A 232 -14.72 -7.35 -21.01
N MET A 233 -15.47 -6.88 -20.01
CA MET A 233 -14.92 -6.44 -18.72
C MET A 233 -14.13 -7.55 -18.02
N THR A 234 -14.54 -8.81 -18.21
CA THR A 234 -13.90 -9.99 -17.63
C THR A 234 -12.96 -10.72 -18.59
N ASP A 235 -12.73 -10.18 -19.80
CA ASP A 235 -11.85 -10.79 -20.81
C ASP A 235 -10.43 -10.24 -20.69
N VAL A 236 -9.43 -11.11 -20.86
CA VAL A 236 -7.99 -10.78 -20.74
C VAL A 236 -7.53 -9.66 -21.69
N PHE A 237 -8.18 -9.50 -22.84
CA PHE A 237 -7.90 -8.42 -23.80
C PHE A 237 -9.05 -7.41 -23.90
N GLY A 238 -10.29 -7.88 -23.77
CA GLY A 238 -11.48 -7.03 -23.91
C GLY A 238 -11.60 -5.95 -22.84
N ASN A 239 -11.06 -6.19 -21.64
CA ASN A 239 -11.18 -5.25 -20.53
C ASN A 239 -10.55 -3.89 -20.86
N TYR A 240 -9.45 -3.88 -21.63
CA TYR A 240 -8.77 -2.66 -22.07
C TYR A 240 -9.61 -1.85 -23.06
N VAL A 241 -10.43 -2.51 -23.89
CA VAL A 241 -11.36 -1.83 -24.79
C VAL A 241 -12.43 -1.11 -23.98
N ILE A 242 -12.99 -1.75 -22.95
CA ILE A 242 -13.98 -1.12 -22.07
C ILE A 242 -13.36 0.06 -21.30
N GLN A 243 -12.12 -0.08 -20.81
CA GLN A 243 -11.40 1.04 -20.19
C GLN A 243 -11.24 2.24 -21.15
N LYS A 244 -10.98 1.99 -22.44
CA LYS A 244 -10.93 3.05 -23.46
C LYS A 244 -12.28 3.67 -23.77
N LEU A 245 -13.37 2.92 -23.68
CA LEU A 245 -14.71 3.49 -23.77
C LEU A 245 -15.03 4.38 -22.56
N PHE A 246 -14.46 4.10 -21.38
CA PHE A 246 -14.52 5.03 -20.25
C PHE A 246 -13.69 6.30 -20.50
N ASP A 247 -12.47 6.19 -21.03
CA ASP A 247 -11.61 7.36 -21.30
C ASP A 247 -12.18 8.30 -22.38
N HIS A 248 -12.82 7.75 -23.42
CA HIS A 248 -13.18 8.49 -24.63
C HIS A 248 -14.67 8.51 -24.98
N GLY A 249 -15.53 7.83 -24.21
CA GLY A 249 -16.97 7.83 -24.40
C GLY A 249 -17.62 9.11 -23.87
N SER A 250 -18.83 9.40 -24.36
CA SER A 250 -19.64 10.50 -23.81
C SER A 250 -20.06 10.21 -22.35
N VAL A 251 -20.53 11.24 -21.64
CA VAL A 251 -21.05 11.10 -20.27
C VAL A 251 -22.19 10.06 -20.23
N GLU A 252 -23.07 10.08 -21.23
CA GLU A 252 -24.16 9.11 -21.35
C GLU A 252 -23.64 7.69 -21.58
N GLN A 253 -22.62 7.51 -22.42
CA GLN A 253 -21.99 6.21 -22.67
C GLN A 253 -21.30 5.65 -21.40
N GLN A 254 -20.58 6.51 -20.67
CA GLN A 254 -20.00 6.16 -19.38
C GLN A 254 -21.08 5.73 -18.38
N ARG A 255 -22.17 6.49 -18.26
CA ARG A 255 -23.31 6.16 -17.40
C ARG A 255 -23.94 4.82 -17.77
N LEU A 256 -24.10 4.53 -19.07
CA LEU A 256 -24.62 3.24 -19.54
C LEU A 256 -23.71 2.08 -19.11
N LEU A 257 -22.38 2.22 -19.23
CA LEU A 257 -21.42 1.22 -18.74
C LEU A 257 -21.49 1.04 -17.23
N VAL A 258 -21.57 2.13 -16.46
CA VAL A 258 -21.76 2.07 -15.00
C VAL A 258 -23.04 1.33 -14.62
N ASN A 259 -24.13 1.54 -15.34
CA ASN A 259 -25.39 0.82 -15.09
C ASN A 259 -25.28 -0.69 -15.36
N GLN A 260 -24.45 -1.14 -16.31
CA GLN A 260 -24.14 -2.56 -16.50
C GLN A 260 -23.32 -3.11 -15.33
N MET A 261 -22.34 -2.34 -14.85
CA MET A 261 -21.46 -2.73 -13.75
C MET A 261 -22.20 -2.80 -12.43
N LYS A 262 -23.13 -1.88 -12.16
CA LYS A 262 -23.91 -1.79 -10.91
C LYS A 262 -24.42 -3.16 -10.44
N LYS A 263 -25.12 -3.90 -11.30
CA LYS A 263 -25.72 -5.20 -10.97
C LYS A 263 -24.71 -6.32 -10.75
N ASN A 264 -23.46 -6.13 -11.19
CA ASN A 264 -22.39 -7.11 -11.15
C ASN A 264 -21.19 -6.61 -10.34
N MET A 265 -21.36 -5.57 -9.51
CA MET A 265 -20.27 -4.82 -8.91
C MET A 265 -19.33 -5.72 -8.12
N VAL A 266 -19.88 -6.52 -7.21
CA VAL A 266 -19.09 -7.43 -6.36
C VAL A 266 -18.39 -8.49 -7.20
N SER A 267 -19.09 -9.11 -8.16
CA SER A 267 -18.48 -10.11 -9.05
C SER A 267 -17.33 -9.54 -9.86
N LEU A 268 -17.47 -8.31 -10.38
CA LEU A 268 -16.42 -7.63 -11.13
C LEU A 268 -15.26 -7.22 -10.22
N ALA A 269 -15.53 -6.77 -9.00
CA ALA A 269 -14.49 -6.36 -8.05
C ALA A 269 -13.56 -7.51 -7.67
N LEU A 270 -14.09 -8.73 -7.56
CA LEU A 270 -13.35 -9.94 -7.23
C LEU A 270 -12.67 -10.59 -8.46
N GLN A 271 -12.93 -10.09 -9.67
CA GLN A 271 -12.40 -10.63 -10.92
C GLN A 271 -11.15 -9.88 -11.39
N VAL A 272 -10.13 -10.62 -11.85
CA VAL A 272 -8.77 -10.11 -12.15
C VAL A 272 -8.70 -8.98 -13.19
N TYR A 273 -9.63 -8.95 -14.14
CA TYR A 273 -9.75 -7.91 -15.17
C TYR A 273 -10.87 -6.92 -14.86
N GLY A 274 -12.00 -7.39 -14.32
CA GLY A 274 -13.15 -6.59 -13.93
C GLY A 274 -12.79 -5.54 -12.88
N CYS A 275 -11.92 -5.87 -11.94
CA CYS A 275 -11.45 -4.93 -10.92
C CYS A 275 -10.71 -3.74 -11.55
N ARG A 276 -10.02 -3.94 -12.67
CA ARG A 276 -9.31 -2.87 -13.41
C ARG A 276 -10.30 -1.95 -14.10
N VAL A 277 -11.39 -2.50 -14.65
CA VAL A 277 -12.46 -1.70 -15.24
C VAL A 277 -13.18 -0.87 -14.18
N ILE A 278 -13.47 -1.44 -13.00
CA ILE A 278 -14.03 -0.69 -11.87
C ILE A 278 -13.11 0.46 -11.45
N GLN A 279 -11.81 0.18 -11.27
CA GLN A 279 -10.84 1.21 -10.93
C GLN A 279 -10.84 2.34 -11.96
N LYS A 280 -10.88 2.00 -13.26
CA LYS A 280 -10.98 2.99 -14.34
C LYS A 280 -12.28 3.81 -14.25
N ALA A 281 -13.42 3.16 -14.03
CA ALA A 281 -14.70 3.86 -13.89
C ALA A 281 -14.67 4.85 -12.71
N LEU A 282 -14.11 4.45 -11.57
CA LEU A 282 -13.96 5.31 -10.39
C LEU A 282 -12.99 6.49 -10.61
N GLU A 283 -12.11 6.43 -11.60
CA GLU A 283 -11.17 7.51 -11.94
C GLU A 283 -11.79 8.59 -12.82
N VAL A 284 -12.60 8.20 -13.81
CA VAL A 284 -12.95 9.09 -14.93
C VAL A 284 -14.42 9.46 -15.03
N THR A 285 -15.30 8.77 -14.30
CA THR A 285 -16.75 9.07 -14.31
C THR A 285 -17.11 10.19 -13.35
N GLN A 286 -18.30 10.76 -13.49
CA GLN A 286 -18.79 11.83 -12.63
C GLN A 286 -19.16 11.26 -11.25
N VAL A 287 -19.24 12.14 -10.25
CA VAL A 287 -19.46 11.75 -8.85
C VAL A 287 -20.68 10.86 -8.63
N GLU A 288 -21.78 11.11 -9.33
CA GLU A 288 -23.01 10.31 -9.16
C GLU A 288 -22.80 8.86 -9.62
N GLU A 289 -22.13 8.68 -10.75
CA GLU A 289 -21.77 7.39 -11.32
C GLU A 289 -20.76 6.65 -10.43
N GLN A 290 -19.76 7.33 -9.88
CA GLN A 290 -18.83 6.75 -8.90
C GLN A 290 -19.58 6.23 -7.68
N LEU A 291 -20.52 7.01 -7.16
CA LEU A 291 -21.28 6.66 -5.96
C LEU A 291 -22.28 5.54 -6.19
N VAL A 292 -22.82 5.41 -7.39
CA VAL A 292 -23.60 4.23 -7.78
C VAL A 292 -22.75 2.97 -7.60
N LEU A 293 -21.49 2.96 -8.04
CA LEU A 293 -20.61 1.80 -7.88
C LEU A 293 -20.19 1.57 -6.42
N ILE A 294 -19.78 2.63 -5.72
CA ILE A 294 -19.32 2.55 -4.32
C ILE A 294 -20.41 1.95 -3.43
N ARG A 295 -21.67 2.38 -3.58
CA ARG A 295 -22.79 1.92 -2.73
C ARG A 295 -23.09 0.44 -2.89
N GLU A 296 -22.81 -0.17 -4.05
CA GLU A 296 -23.02 -1.60 -4.29
C GLU A 296 -21.99 -2.49 -3.55
N LEU A 297 -20.93 -1.90 -2.97
CA LEU A 297 -19.99 -2.61 -2.11
C LEU A 297 -20.45 -2.71 -0.64
N LYS A 298 -21.56 -2.04 -0.29
CA LYS A 298 -22.11 -2.12 1.07
C LYS A 298 -22.46 -3.57 1.42
N ASN A 299 -22.10 -3.99 2.63
CA ASN A 299 -22.20 -5.37 3.14
C ASN A 299 -21.23 -6.38 2.46
N HIS A 300 -20.32 -5.92 1.60
CA HIS A 300 -19.32 -6.76 0.94
C HIS A 300 -17.88 -6.28 1.17
N VAL A 301 -17.68 -5.27 2.03
CA VAL A 301 -16.37 -4.64 2.27
C VAL A 301 -15.36 -5.67 2.76
N LEU A 302 -15.74 -6.52 3.72
CA LEU A 302 -14.82 -7.52 4.29
C LEU A 302 -14.47 -8.64 3.32
N LYS A 303 -15.41 -8.98 2.43
CA LYS A 303 -15.13 -9.90 1.33
C LYS A 303 -14.14 -9.27 0.35
N CYS A 304 -14.30 -8.01 0.01
CA CYS A 304 -13.42 -7.31 -0.91
C CYS A 304 -12.03 -7.02 -0.33
N VAL A 305 -11.91 -6.65 0.96
CA VAL A 305 -10.63 -6.24 1.57
C VAL A 305 -9.61 -7.39 1.64
N VAL A 306 -10.10 -8.63 1.75
CA VAL A 306 -9.26 -9.84 1.82
C VAL A 306 -9.06 -10.53 0.48
N ASP A 307 -9.72 -10.04 -0.57
CA ASP A 307 -9.57 -10.55 -1.92
C ASP A 307 -8.40 -9.90 -2.65
N GLN A 308 -7.69 -10.68 -3.48
CA GLN A 308 -6.53 -10.23 -4.26
C GLN A 308 -6.85 -9.12 -5.27
N ASN A 309 -8.11 -9.02 -5.72
CA ASN A 309 -8.58 -8.02 -6.69
C ASN A 309 -9.43 -6.94 -6.01
N GLY A 310 -10.35 -7.35 -5.14
CA GLY A 310 -11.31 -6.48 -4.45
C GLY A 310 -10.65 -5.42 -3.58
N ASN A 311 -9.48 -5.72 -2.99
CA ASN A 311 -8.76 -4.77 -2.14
C ASN A 311 -8.36 -3.52 -2.95
N HIS A 312 -8.03 -3.66 -4.23
CA HIS A 312 -7.67 -2.54 -5.10
C HIS A 312 -8.87 -1.64 -5.39
N VAL A 313 -10.07 -2.22 -5.51
CA VAL A 313 -11.31 -1.46 -5.67
C VAL A 313 -11.60 -0.63 -4.42
N LEU A 314 -11.47 -1.21 -3.22
CA LEU A 314 -11.66 -0.48 -1.96
C LEU A 314 -10.64 0.65 -1.80
N GLN A 315 -9.37 0.41 -2.12
CA GLN A 315 -8.34 1.46 -2.13
C GLN A 315 -8.76 2.62 -3.04
N LYS A 316 -9.31 2.32 -4.23
CA LYS A 316 -9.79 3.34 -5.17
C LYS A 316 -11.00 4.12 -4.65
N CYS A 317 -11.92 3.47 -3.96
CA CYS A 317 -13.05 4.14 -3.30
C CYS A 317 -12.55 5.13 -2.24
N ILE A 318 -11.57 4.72 -1.43
CA ILE A 318 -10.96 5.57 -0.39
C ILE A 318 -10.19 6.75 -1.00
N GLU A 319 -9.40 6.52 -2.06
CA GLU A 319 -8.71 7.57 -2.81
C GLU A 319 -9.67 8.59 -3.46
N ALA A 320 -10.85 8.14 -3.90
CA ALA A 320 -11.89 9.00 -4.45
C ALA A 320 -12.47 9.94 -3.39
N ALA A 321 -12.64 9.44 -2.16
CA ALA A 321 -13.14 10.18 -1.00
C ALA A 321 -12.10 11.07 -0.30
N SER A 322 -10.87 11.15 -0.82
CA SER A 322 -9.73 11.77 -0.16
C SER A 322 -9.98 13.23 0.24
N TRP A 323 -9.95 13.52 1.55
CA TRP A 323 -10.17 14.87 2.08
C TRP A 323 -9.14 15.90 1.54
N LYS A 324 -7.90 15.45 1.27
CA LYS A 324 -6.81 16.26 0.71
C LYS A 324 -7.11 16.85 -0.67
N LYS A 325 -8.08 16.29 -1.41
CA LYS A 325 -8.52 16.83 -2.71
C LYS A 325 -9.45 18.04 -2.54
N GLY A 326 -9.89 18.34 -1.31
CA GLY A 326 -10.68 19.52 -0.96
C GLY A 326 -9.84 20.79 -0.85
N GLY A 327 -9.42 21.35 -1.99
CA GLY A 327 -9.01 22.76 -2.05
C GLY A 327 -10.18 23.69 -1.68
N VAL A 328 -9.85 24.95 -1.35
CA VAL A 328 -10.78 26.05 -1.00
C VAL A 328 -12.11 25.91 -1.74
N ARG A 329 -13.22 25.96 -0.99
CA ARG A 329 -14.59 26.03 -1.53
C ARG A 329 -14.68 27.24 -2.47
N VAL A 330 -14.33 27.05 -3.74
CA VAL A 330 -14.64 28.00 -4.79
C VAL A 330 -16.17 28.05 -4.84
N PHE A 331 -16.74 29.23 -4.77
CA PHE A 331 -18.18 29.46 -4.91
C PHE A 331 -18.68 28.71 -6.17
N GLY A 332 -19.31 27.56 -5.97
CA GLY A 332 -19.69 26.63 -7.01
C GLY A 332 -19.87 25.21 -6.44
N SER A 333 -21.09 24.71 -6.50
CA SER A 333 -21.55 23.43 -5.94
C SER A 333 -21.15 22.21 -6.78
N GLU A 334 -19.85 21.99 -6.97
CA GLU A 334 -19.37 20.76 -7.62
C GLU A 334 -19.26 19.64 -6.57
N ARG A 335 -20.22 18.70 -6.60
CA ARG A 335 -20.28 17.57 -5.68
C ARG A 335 -19.06 16.66 -5.92
N ARG A 336 -18.48 16.14 -4.83
CA ARG A 336 -17.36 15.18 -4.86
C ARG A 336 -17.70 14.01 -3.96
N VAL A 337 -17.01 12.88 -4.15
CA VAL A 337 -17.06 11.78 -3.19
C VAL A 337 -16.43 12.27 -1.89
N THR A 338 -17.13 12.09 -0.79
CA THR A 338 -16.70 12.54 0.54
C THR A 338 -16.45 11.37 1.47
N GLY A 339 -15.83 11.63 2.63
CA GLY A 339 -15.71 10.63 3.69
C GLY A 339 -17.07 10.07 4.13
N GLU A 340 -18.13 10.89 4.14
CA GLU A 340 -19.50 10.45 4.46
C GLU A 340 -20.01 9.39 3.49
N ASP A 341 -19.71 9.53 2.19
CA ASP A 341 -20.16 8.58 1.17
C ASP A 341 -19.52 7.18 1.32
N ILE A 342 -18.35 7.09 1.96
CA ILE A 342 -17.62 5.84 2.21
C ILE A 342 -17.66 5.39 3.68
N GLN A 343 -18.46 6.03 4.54
CA GLN A 343 -18.46 5.75 5.97
C GLN A 343 -18.72 4.27 6.28
N PHE A 344 -19.59 3.60 5.52
CA PHE A 344 -19.85 2.16 5.69
C PHE A 344 -18.60 1.28 5.49
N ILE A 345 -17.61 1.72 4.70
CA ILE A 345 -16.32 1.03 4.54
C ILE A 345 -15.52 1.14 5.84
N ILE A 346 -15.53 2.31 6.46
CA ILE A 346 -14.83 2.59 7.71
C ILE A 346 -15.48 1.83 8.85
N ASP A 347 -16.81 1.86 8.94
CA ASP A 347 -17.59 1.17 9.96
C ASP A 347 -17.31 -0.34 9.95
N ASP A 348 -17.24 -0.95 8.77
CA ASP A 348 -16.93 -2.38 8.61
C ASP A 348 -15.50 -2.71 9.11
N PHE A 349 -14.55 -1.77 9.15
CA PHE A 349 -13.20 -2.02 9.67
C PHE A 349 -13.07 -1.90 11.19
N VAL A 350 -14.00 -1.23 11.86
CA VAL A 350 -13.94 -1.02 13.32
C VAL A 350 -14.05 -2.36 14.05
N GLY A 351 -13.14 -2.63 14.98
CA GLY A 351 -13.10 -3.86 15.79
C GLY A 351 -12.27 -4.99 15.18
N GLN A 352 -11.71 -4.77 13.98
CA GLN A 352 -10.82 -5.73 13.30
C GLN A 352 -9.69 -5.04 12.51
N ALA A 353 -9.50 -3.74 12.69
CA ALA A 353 -8.46 -2.98 12.01
C ALA A 353 -7.06 -3.55 12.27
N ALA A 354 -6.79 -4.06 13.48
CA ALA A 354 -5.51 -4.69 13.79
C ALA A 354 -5.31 -6.01 13.03
N ALA A 355 -6.36 -6.84 12.92
CA ALA A 355 -6.32 -8.07 12.13
C ALA A 355 -6.09 -7.77 10.64
N LEU A 356 -6.83 -6.80 10.09
CA LEU A 356 -6.66 -6.35 8.71
C LEU A 356 -5.25 -5.77 8.46
N SER A 357 -4.66 -5.10 9.46
CA SER A 357 -3.30 -4.55 9.37
C SER A 357 -2.22 -5.62 9.24
N MET A 358 -2.47 -6.85 9.72
CA MET A 358 -1.57 -8.00 9.56
C MET A 358 -1.90 -8.86 8.33
N HIS A 359 -2.89 -8.45 7.52
CA HIS A 359 -3.28 -9.15 6.31
C HIS A 359 -2.51 -8.63 5.08
N ALA A 360 -2.12 -9.53 4.17
CA ALA A 360 -1.33 -9.21 2.98
C ALA A 360 -1.96 -8.13 2.08
N TYR A 361 -3.29 -8.10 2.00
CA TYR A 361 -4.03 -7.08 1.25
C TYR A 361 -4.66 -6.03 2.18
N GLY A 362 -5.12 -6.44 3.36
CA GLY A 362 -5.83 -5.58 4.30
C GLY A 362 -4.97 -4.42 4.78
N CYS A 363 -3.67 -4.66 4.99
CA CYS A 363 -2.72 -3.63 5.40
C CYS A 363 -2.67 -2.46 4.39
N ARG A 364 -2.83 -2.73 3.10
CA ARG A 364 -2.82 -1.70 2.05
C ARG A 364 -4.08 -0.85 2.09
N VAL A 365 -5.22 -1.46 2.38
CA VAL A 365 -6.49 -0.74 2.51
C VAL A 365 -6.48 0.13 3.76
N ILE A 366 -5.99 -0.38 4.90
CA ILE A 366 -5.82 0.41 6.12
C ILE A 366 -4.84 1.58 5.91
N GLN A 367 -3.75 1.39 5.16
CA GLN A 367 -2.85 2.49 4.79
C GLN A 367 -3.58 3.60 4.02
N ARG A 368 -4.41 3.26 3.02
CA ARG A 368 -5.24 4.26 2.31
C ARG A 368 -6.22 4.97 3.25
N VAL A 369 -6.82 4.25 4.20
CA VAL A 369 -7.69 4.85 5.22
C VAL A 369 -6.93 5.93 6.01
N LEU A 370 -5.73 5.61 6.51
CA LEU A 370 -4.88 6.54 7.25
C LEU A 370 -4.46 7.76 6.41
N GLU A 371 -4.26 7.59 5.11
CA GLU A 371 -3.79 8.65 4.21
C GLU A 371 -4.88 9.62 3.75
N HIS A 372 -6.11 9.12 3.55
CA HIS A 372 -7.14 9.81 2.78
C HIS A 372 -8.40 10.17 3.56
N CYS A 373 -8.63 9.55 4.71
CA CYS A 373 -9.82 9.84 5.51
C CYS A 373 -9.53 10.90 6.59
N ALA A 374 -10.59 11.58 7.04
CA ALA A 374 -10.46 12.57 8.10
C ALA A 374 -10.14 11.90 9.44
N HIS A 375 -9.38 12.57 10.31
CA HIS A 375 -8.96 11.99 11.60
C HIS A 375 -10.14 11.59 12.49
N ASP A 376 -11.16 12.44 12.60
CA ASP A 376 -12.37 12.12 13.39
C ASP A 376 -13.09 10.87 12.89
N GLN A 377 -13.11 10.66 11.57
CA GLN A 377 -13.73 9.50 10.93
C GLN A 377 -12.98 8.20 11.27
N ILE A 378 -11.66 8.22 11.29
CA ILE A 378 -10.83 7.02 11.45
C ILE A 378 -10.29 6.80 12.87
N ARG A 379 -10.60 7.70 13.81
CA ARG A 379 -10.13 7.61 15.18
C ARG A 379 -10.35 6.24 15.84
N PRO A 380 -11.50 5.54 15.67
CA PRO A 380 -11.68 4.19 16.20
C PRO A 380 -10.68 3.17 15.65
N ILE A 381 -10.37 3.25 14.34
CA ILE A 381 -9.40 2.39 13.65
C ILE A 381 -7.99 2.66 14.20
N VAL A 382 -7.61 3.93 14.32
CA VAL A 382 -6.27 4.31 14.83
C VAL A 382 -6.09 3.86 16.28
N ASN A 383 -7.10 4.03 17.12
CA ASN A 383 -7.08 3.57 18.51
C ASN A 383 -6.84 2.07 18.63
N GLU A 384 -7.50 1.27 17.78
CA GLU A 384 -7.31 -0.19 17.76
C GLU A 384 -5.88 -0.57 17.33
N ILE A 385 -5.34 0.09 16.29
CA ILE A 385 -3.97 -0.10 15.82
C ILE A 385 -2.97 0.22 16.94
N ILE A 386 -3.16 1.33 17.65
CA ILE A 386 -2.30 1.74 18.77
C ILE A 386 -2.37 0.74 19.92
N PHE A 387 -3.58 0.27 20.26
CA PHE A 387 -3.76 -0.74 21.31
C PHE A 387 -2.99 -2.04 21.00
N LYS A 388 -2.91 -2.43 19.71
CA LYS A 388 -2.14 -3.59 19.23
C LYS A 388 -0.76 -3.25 18.69
N CYS A 389 -0.22 -2.06 18.97
CA CYS A 389 1.02 -1.55 18.37
C CYS A 389 2.20 -2.54 18.51
N ARG A 390 2.41 -3.10 19.70
CA ARG A 390 3.51 -4.05 19.98
C ARG A 390 3.43 -5.33 19.14
N ASP A 391 2.22 -5.75 18.75
CA ASP A 391 2.02 -6.89 17.87
C ASP A 391 2.27 -6.53 16.41
N LEU A 392 1.76 -5.37 15.99
CA LEU A 392 1.88 -4.89 14.62
C LEU A 392 3.32 -4.55 14.22
N VAL A 393 4.13 -3.96 15.09
CA VAL A 393 5.51 -3.55 14.73
C VAL A 393 6.43 -4.71 14.37
N LYS A 394 6.16 -5.92 14.91
CA LYS A 394 6.91 -7.13 14.59
C LYS A 394 6.25 -7.96 13.48
N ASP A 395 5.06 -7.59 13.03
CA ASP A 395 4.40 -8.28 11.92
C ASP A 395 4.97 -7.85 10.56
N GLN A 396 4.98 -8.77 9.59
CA GLN A 396 5.54 -8.54 8.26
C GLN A 396 4.74 -7.53 7.42
N PHE A 397 3.45 -7.31 7.73
CA PHE A 397 2.58 -6.33 7.08
C PHE A 397 2.22 -5.17 8.03
N GLY A 398 1.92 -5.49 9.29
CA GLY A 398 1.50 -4.54 10.32
C GLY A 398 2.53 -3.44 10.58
N ASN A 399 3.82 -3.73 10.43
CA ASN A 399 4.88 -2.73 10.60
C ASN A 399 4.71 -1.54 9.63
N TYR A 400 4.19 -1.76 8.43
CA TYR A 400 3.92 -0.68 7.48
C TYR A 400 2.73 0.17 7.93
N VAL A 401 1.70 -0.43 8.52
CA VAL A 401 0.55 0.31 9.05
C VAL A 401 0.98 1.20 10.20
N VAL A 402 1.80 0.71 11.12
CA VAL A 402 2.33 1.53 12.23
C VAL A 402 3.18 2.70 11.70
N GLN A 403 4.01 2.47 10.68
CA GLN A 403 4.74 3.56 10.01
C GLN A 403 3.79 4.63 9.43
N HIS A 404 2.64 4.24 8.88
CA HIS A 404 1.66 5.20 8.38
C HIS A 404 0.94 5.94 9.52
N VAL A 405 0.73 5.32 10.69
CA VAL A 405 0.26 6.06 11.88
C VAL A 405 1.29 7.10 12.32
N ILE A 406 2.59 6.78 12.26
CA ILE A 406 3.65 7.73 12.61
C ILE A 406 3.68 8.94 11.66
N VAL A 407 3.47 8.71 10.35
CA VAL A 407 3.59 9.75 9.30
C VAL A 407 2.29 10.53 9.09
N HIS A 408 1.13 9.87 9.17
CA HIS A 408 -0.17 10.44 8.83
C HIS A 408 -1.12 10.58 10.03
N GLY A 409 -0.80 9.99 11.17
CA GLY A 409 -1.62 10.13 12.37
C GLY A 409 -1.50 11.52 13.01
N GLU A 410 -2.45 11.83 13.88
CA GLU A 410 -2.37 13.03 14.74
C GLU A 410 -1.19 12.92 15.72
N LEU A 411 -0.74 14.07 16.23
CA LEU A 411 0.39 14.16 17.16
C LEU A 411 0.20 13.26 18.39
N GLU A 412 -1.01 13.18 18.95
CA GLU A 412 -1.33 12.32 20.09
C GLU A 412 -1.07 10.83 19.76
N HIS A 413 -1.57 10.37 18.61
CA HIS A 413 -1.41 9.00 18.14
C HIS A 413 0.07 8.65 17.90
N ARG A 414 0.81 9.55 17.26
CA ARG A 414 2.26 9.40 17.06
C ARG A 414 2.99 9.28 18.40
N ASN A 415 2.67 10.14 19.37
CA ASN A 415 3.31 10.14 20.68
C ASN A 415 3.08 8.82 21.44
N ILE A 416 1.90 8.20 21.33
CA ILE A 416 1.64 6.90 21.96
C ILE A 416 2.49 5.80 21.30
N VAL A 417 2.63 5.83 19.97
CA VAL A 417 3.53 4.89 19.26
C VAL A 417 4.97 5.07 19.73
N MET A 418 5.47 6.32 19.79
CA MET A 418 6.81 6.63 20.30
C MET A 418 7.03 6.10 21.72
N GLN A 419 6.09 6.37 22.64
CA GLN A 419 6.15 5.88 24.03
C GLN A 419 6.15 4.34 24.11
N THR A 420 5.54 3.65 23.15
CA THR A 420 5.53 2.18 23.08
C THR A 420 6.87 1.63 22.59
N ILE A 421 7.56 2.34 21.68
CA ILE A 421 8.77 1.86 21.00
C ILE A 421 10.05 2.26 21.72
N CYS A 422 10.14 3.50 22.22
CA CYS A 422 11.35 4.05 22.83
C CYS A 422 11.95 3.19 23.96
N PRO A 423 11.17 2.64 24.92
CA PRO A 423 11.72 1.85 26.02
C PRO A 423 12.41 0.54 25.58
N GLU A 424 12.12 0.03 24.39
CA GLU A 424 12.71 -1.19 23.83
C GLU A 424 13.40 -0.90 22.48
N ILE A 425 13.79 0.35 22.22
CA ILE A 425 14.25 0.78 20.90
C ILE A 425 15.45 -0.03 20.41
N ALA A 426 16.38 -0.38 21.30
CA ALA A 426 17.55 -1.22 20.97
C ALA A 426 17.17 -2.64 20.54
N LYS A 427 16.12 -3.20 21.16
CA LYS A 427 15.57 -4.52 20.80
C LYS A 427 14.83 -4.44 19.47
N TRP A 428 13.98 -3.44 19.29
CA TRP A 428 13.22 -3.25 18.05
C TRP A 428 14.12 -2.95 16.85
N SER A 429 15.23 -2.24 17.06
CA SER A 429 16.25 -1.99 16.05
C SER A 429 16.89 -3.27 15.48
N GLN A 430 16.87 -4.35 16.26
CA GLN A 430 17.45 -5.63 15.86
C GLN A 430 16.39 -6.60 15.30
N HIS A 431 15.15 -6.17 15.15
CA HIS A 431 14.08 -6.99 14.57
C HIS A 431 13.87 -6.66 13.09
N LYS A 432 13.72 -7.68 12.23
CA LYS A 432 13.60 -7.54 10.77
C LYS A 432 12.58 -6.51 10.31
N TYR A 433 11.42 -6.47 10.97
CA TYR A 433 10.31 -5.59 10.59
C TYR A 433 10.23 -4.34 11.47
N ALA A 434 10.55 -4.46 12.76
CA ALA A 434 10.40 -3.34 13.69
C ALA A 434 11.54 -2.34 13.57
N SER A 435 12.69 -2.72 13.00
CA SER A 435 13.77 -1.78 12.71
C SER A 435 13.32 -0.66 11.78
N ASN A 436 12.46 -0.96 10.79
CA ASN A 436 11.89 0.04 9.89
C ASN A 436 10.94 0.99 10.64
N VAL A 437 10.18 0.48 11.62
CA VAL A 437 9.34 1.32 12.48
C VAL A 437 10.21 2.24 13.32
N VAL A 438 11.32 1.74 13.88
CA VAL A 438 12.29 2.59 14.60
C VAL A 438 12.87 3.66 13.68
N GLU A 439 13.24 3.34 12.45
CA GLU A 439 13.72 4.35 11.49
C GLU A 439 12.64 5.40 11.18
N ALA A 440 11.37 5.01 11.04
CA ALA A 440 10.27 5.95 10.87
C ALA A 440 10.05 6.84 12.11
N CYS A 441 10.19 6.29 13.32
CA CYS A 441 10.19 7.06 14.56
C CYS A 441 11.31 8.10 14.55
N LEU A 442 12.54 7.73 14.20
CA LEU A 442 13.67 8.65 14.10
C LEU A 442 13.47 9.71 13.02
N GLU A 443 12.80 9.36 11.92
CA GLU A 443 12.53 10.30 10.82
C GLU A 443 11.55 11.41 11.21
N GLN A 444 10.58 11.10 12.10
CA GLN A 444 9.54 12.02 12.56
C GLN A 444 9.78 12.60 13.97
N ALA A 445 10.82 12.15 14.65
CA ALA A 445 11.17 12.61 15.99
C ALA A 445 11.67 14.05 15.97
N THR A 446 11.33 14.79 17.02
CA THR A 446 11.90 16.10 17.35
C THR A 446 13.35 15.95 17.82
N ASP A 447 14.13 17.03 17.76
CA ASP A 447 15.51 17.05 18.27
C ASP A 447 15.60 16.60 19.74
N GLN A 448 14.58 16.93 20.54
CA GLN A 448 14.50 16.51 21.94
C GLN A 448 14.28 15.00 22.07
N GLU A 449 13.37 14.42 21.29
CA GLU A 449 13.13 12.98 21.26
C GLU A 449 14.37 12.22 20.76
N ILE A 450 15.06 12.74 19.74
CA ILE A 450 16.34 12.19 19.27
C ILE A 450 17.38 12.19 20.40
N ALA A 451 17.55 13.30 21.11
CA ALA A 451 18.50 13.37 22.23
C ALA A 451 18.16 12.37 23.35
N GLN A 452 16.87 12.19 23.66
CA GLN A 452 16.40 11.17 24.61
C GLN A 452 16.73 9.75 24.14
N ILE A 453 16.48 9.45 22.86
CA ILE A 453 16.80 8.16 22.26
C ILE A 453 18.31 7.89 22.29
N VAL A 454 19.13 8.88 21.96
CA VAL A 454 20.60 8.76 22.04
C VAL A 454 21.03 8.47 23.47
N ASN A 455 20.52 9.22 24.45
CA ASN A 455 20.85 8.98 25.85
C ASN A 455 20.48 7.56 26.30
N PHE A 456 19.32 7.06 25.91
CA PHE A 456 18.89 5.69 26.21
C PHE A 456 19.80 4.63 25.53
N ILE A 457 20.18 4.83 24.26
CA ILE A 457 21.03 3.88 23.53
C ILE A 457 22.47 3.88 24.06
N LEU A 458 22.95 5.04 24.52
CA LEU A 458 24.29 5.23 25.08
C LEU A 458 24.37 4.96 26.58
N GLU A 459 23.24 4.71 27.24
CA GLU A 459 23.20 4.32 28.64
C GLU A 459 23.96 3.00 28.81
N CYS A 460 24.91 2.99 29.75
CA CYS A 460 25.65 1.79 30.07
C CYS A 460 24.79 0.83 30.89
N ASP A 461 25.03 -0.46 30.73
CA ASP A 461 24.50 -1.48 31.64
C ASP A 461 24.94 -1.27 33.11
N GLU A 462 24.38 -2.06 34.02
CA GLU A 462 24.69 -1.98 35.47
C GLU A 462 26.19 -2.11 35.79
N SER A 463 26.96 -2.72 34.89
CA SER A 463 28.41 -2.88 35.03
C SER A 463 29.21 -1.66 34.53
N GLY A 464 28.54 -0.69 33.89
CA GLY A 464 29.16 0.48 33.28
C GLY A 464 29.97 0.17 32.02
N ALA A 465 29.94 -1.08 31.53
CA ALA A 465 30.92 -1.59 30.57
C ALA A 465 30.45 -1.58 29.11
N SER A 466 29.13 -1.62 28.87
CA SER A 466 28.59 -1.64 27.51
C SER A 466 27.26 -0.91 27.39
N CYS A 467 27.08 -0.20 26.28
CA CYS A 467 25.80 0.38 25.88
C CYS A 467 25.18 -0.40 24.71
N ALA A 468 23.89 -0.19 24.47
CA ALA A 468 23.14 -0.90 23.43
C ALA A 468 23.64 -0.63 22.00
N LEU A 469 24.40 0.46 21.79
CA LEU A 469 24.93 0.85 20.49
C LEU A 469 25.81 -0.24 19.85
N LEU A 470 26.70 -0.87 20.62
CA LEU A 470 27.68 -1.83 20.09
C LEU A 470 27.03 -3.11 19.55
N PRO A 471 26.08 -3.75 20.25
CA PRO A 471 25.25 -4.81 19.68
C PRO A 471 24.52 -4.39 18.39
N MET A 472 23.91 -3.20 18.37
CA MET A 472 23.15 -2.71 17.22
C MET A 472 24.02 -2.56 15.97
N MET A 473 25.22 -1.99 16.10
CA MET A 473 26.16 -1.82 14.97
C MET A 473 26.57 -3.12 14.29
N LYS A 474 26.63 -4.21 15.05
CA LYS A 474 27.01 -5.54 14.54
C LYS A 474 25.82 -6.32 13.98
N HIS A 475 24.60 -5.85 14.21
CA HIS A 475 23.38 -6.55 13.85
C HIS A 475 22.99 -6.30 12.39
N MET A 476 22.40 -7.30 11.71
CA MET A 476 22.02 -7.21 10.30
C MET A 476 20.95 -6.15 9.99
N TYR A 477 20.13 -5.80 10.99
CA TYR A 477 19.13 -4.72 10.91
C TYR A 477 19.53 -3.49 11.73
N GLY A 478 20.11 -3.69 12.91
CA GLY A 478 20.44 -2.59 13.83
C GLY A 478 21.46 -1.61 13.27
N ASN A 479 22.34 -2.06 12.36
CA ASN A 479 23.31 -1.19 11.69
C ASN A 479 22.63 -0.08 10.85
N TYR A 480 21.43 -0.32 10.29
CA TYR A 480 20.69 0.70 9.55
C TYR A 480 20.12 1.76 10.49
N VAL A 481 19.57 1.33 11.64
CA VAL A 481 19.08 2.26 12.67
C VAL A 481 20.21 3.14 13.21
N VAL A 482 21.40 2.58 13.46
CA VAL A 482 22.55 3.39 13.92
C VAL A 482 22.96 4.43 12.87
N GLN A 483 22.96 4.07 11.58
CA GLN A 483 23.24 5.03 10.50
C GLN A 483 22.17 6.12 10.44
N LYS A 484 20.88 5.78 10.56
CA LYS A 484 19.79 6.76 10.62
C LYS A 484 19.92 7.68 11.84
N LEU A 485 20.32 7.13 13.00
CA LEU A 485 20.54 7.91 14.21
C LEU A 485 21.69 8.92 14.02
N LEU A 486 22.78 8.54 13.34
CA LEU A 486 23.86 9.46 12.98
C LEU A 486 23.42 10.58 12.04
N ASP A 487 22.48 10.31 11.13
CA ASP A 487 21.93 11.30 10.20
C ASP A 487 21.02 12.31 10.90
N LYS A 488 20.38 11.91 12.00
CA LYS A 488 19.37 12.72 12.72
C LYS A 488 19.89 13.36 14.02
N ALA A 489 20.98 12.84 14.59
CA ALA A 489 21.55 13.35 15.82
C ALA A 489 22.09 14.79 15.66
N SER A 490 21.98 15.57 16.73
CA SER A 490 22.68 16.86 16.86
C SER A 490 24.20 16.67 16.74
N ASP A 491 24.96 17.71 16.42
CA ASP A 491 26.42 17.62 16.31
C ASP A 491 27.07 17.05 17.59
N GLN A 492 26.54 17.42 18.77
CA GLN A 492 27.01 16.91 20.05
C GLN A 492 26.76 15.41 20.21
N ASP A 493 25.54 14.96 19.93
CA ASP A 493 25.17 13.55 20.05
C ASP A 493 25.84 12.70 18.98
N ARG A 494 25.93 13.22 17.77
CA ARG A 494 26.69 12.63 16.68
C ARG A 494 28.14 12.42 17.10
N HIS A 495 28.80 13.43 17.67
CA HIS A 495 30.17 13.30 18.16
C HIS A 495 30.31 12.19 19.21
N ARG A 496 29.37 12.10 20.17
CA ARG A 496 29.35 11.02 21.18
C ARG A 496 29.27 9.64 20.55
N ILE A 497 28.35 9.45 19.59
CA ILE A 497 28.18 8.18 18.87
C ILE A 497 29.44 7.85 18.08
N GLU A 498 30.00 8.81 17.34
CA GLU A 498 31.22 8.61 16.55
C GLU A 498 32.43 8.25 17.41
N CYS A 499 32.60 8.85 18.60
CA CYS A 499 33.66 8.48 19.53
C CYS A 499 33.60 6.98 19.91
N ILE A 500 32.40 6.46 20.18
CA ILE A 500 32.21 5.05 20.51
C ILE A 500 32.51 4.16 19.29
N ILE A 501 32.07 4.56 18.09
CA ILE A 501 32.35 3.83 16.85
C ILE A 501 33.87 3.77 16.61
N ARG A 502 34.58 4.91 16.69
CA ARG A 502 36.02 5.00 16.47
C ARG A 502 36.81 4.20 17.52
N HIS A 503 36.41 4.27 18.78
CA HIS A 503 37.02 3.48 19.86
C HIS A 503 36.91 1.96 19.60
N ASN A 504 35.80 1.52 19.02
CA ASN A 504 35.53 0.11 18.71
C ASN A 504 35.90 -0.29 17.27
N ALA A 505 36.59 0.56 16.50
CA ALA A 505 36.75 0.37 15.06
C ALA A 505 37.41 -0.97 14.69
N ASP A 506 38.53 -1.33 15.33
CA ASP A 506 39.23 -2.58 15.02
C ASP A 506 38.45 -3.84 15.40
N TYR A 507 37.58 -3.72 16.41
CA TYR A 507 36.65 -4.79 16.76
C TYR A 507 35.51 -4.89 15.74
N LEU A 508 34.91 -3.75 15.34
CA LEU A 508 33.83 -3.69 14.35
C LEU A 508 34.25 -4.19 12.96
N LYS A 509 35.52 -4.02 12.56
CA LYS A 509 36.09 -4.58 11.32
C LYS A 509 35.98 -6.11 11.24
N ARG A 510 35.75 -6.81 12.36
CA ARG A 510 35.59 -8.27 12.37
C ARG A 510 34.18 -8.72 11.99
N PHE A 511 33.20 -7.82 11.98
CA PHE A 511 31.79 -8.13 11.71
C PHE A 511 31.36 -7.53 10.38
N THR A 512 30.62 -8.30 9.57
CA THR A 512 30.12 -7.84 8.26
C THR A 512 29.35 -6.53 8.38
N TYR A 513 28.39 -6.45 9.31
CA TYR A 513 27.56 -5.26 9.48
C TYR A 513 28.27 -4.11 10.21
N GLY A 514 29.22 -4.43 11.08
CA GLY A 514 30.09 -3.42 11.72
C GLY A 514 30.92 -2.64 10.71
N LYS A 515 31.40 -3.31 9.64
CA LYS A 515 32.09 -2.65 8.52
C LYS A 515 31.21 -1.61 7.82
N HIS A 516 29.91 -1.88 7.64
CA HIS A 516 29.01 -0.92 6.99
C HIS A 516 28.86 0.38 7.77
N VAL A 517 28.78 0.31 9.11
CA VAL A 517 28.75 1.50 9.98
C VAL A 517 30.06 2.29 9.87
N LEU A 518 31.22 1.62 9.87
CA LEU A 518 32.51 2.27 9.68
C LEU A 518 32.62 2.98 8.33
N SER A 519 32.25 2.30 7.23
CA SER A 519 32.27 2.89 5.89
C SER A 519 31.27 4.03 5.71
N ARG A 520 30.20 4.12 6.53
CA ARG A 520 29.32 5.30 6.57
C ARG A 520 30.05 6.51 7.13
N LEU A 521 30.80 6.36 8.23
CA LEU A 521 31.56 7.46 8.85
C LEU A 521 32.69 7.96 7.96
N GLU A 522 33.40 7.07 7.27
CA GLU A 522 34.50 7.43 6.37
C GLU A 522 34.01 8.31 5.19
N ARG A 523 32.78 8.06 4.69
CA ARG A 523 32.16 8.87 3.64
C ARG A 523 31.80 10.28 4.11
N ASP A 524 31.37 10.43 5.36
CA ASP A 524 31.01 11.75 5.93
C ASP A 524 32.25 12.59 6.28
N CYS A 525 33.40 11.97 6.51
CA CYS A 525 34.67 12.66 6.72
C CYS A 525 35.32 13.14 5.40
N HIS A 526 34.80 12.68 4.25
CA HIS A 526 35.27 13.06 2.91
C HIS A 526 34.10 13.46 1.99
N PRO A 527 33.36 14.54 2.30
CA PRO A 527 32.38 15.08 1.38
C PRO A 527 33.11 15.72 0.19
N HIS A 528 33.20 15.01 -0.92
CA HIS A 528 33.66 15.47 -2.24
C HIS A 528 35.13 15.95 -2.36
N PHE A 529 36.02 14.99 -2.65
CA PHE A 529 37.02 15.16 -3.71
C PHE A 529 36.55 14.37 -4.93
N PHE A 530 35.52 14.85 -5.63
CA PHE A 530 35.24 14.52 -7.04
C PHE A 530 34.34 15.59 -7.63
#